data_AF-A0A075JLF9-F1
#
_entry.id   AF-A0A075JLF9-F1
#
_cell.length_a   1.000
_cell.length_b   1.000
_cell.length_c   1.000
_cell.angle_alpha   90.00
_cell.angle_beta   90.00
_cell.angle_gamma   90.00
#
_symmetry.space_group_name_H-M   'P 1'
#
loop_
_entity.id
_entity.type
_entity.pdbx_description
1 polymer ?
#
loop_
_entity_poly.entity_id
_entity_poly.type
_entity_poly.pdbx_seq_one_letter_code
_entity_poly.pdbx_strand_id
1 'polypeptide(L)' 'MEDQYFVGWGTLMLINAGLAQGKNRSGLNWFFISLLLGPLATLILVTLEKLPEEE' A
#
# COMPACT_ATOMS: atom_id res chain seq x y z
N MET A 1 -10.79 -19.96 -7.81
CA MET A 1 -11.30 -18.99 -6.81
C MET A 1 -10.15 -18.50 -5.94
N GLU A 2 -9.33 -19.40 -5.39
CA GLU A 2 -8.17 -19.05 -4.55
C GLU A 2 -7.09 -18.26 -5.32
N ASP A 3 -6.77 -18.66 -6.56
CA ASP A 3 -5.74 -17.96 -7.35
C ASP A 3 -6.09 -16.50 -7.65
N GLN A 4 -7.37 -16.22 -7.92
CA GLN A 4 -7.86 -14.86 -8.16
C GLN A 4 -7.76 -13.99 -6.91
N TYR A 5 -7.96 -14.60 -5.73
CA TYR A 5 -7.79 -13.90 -4.46
C TYR A 5 -6.32 -13.55 -4.22
N PHE A 6 -5.40 -14.50 -4.47
CA PHE A 6 -3.95 -14.26 -4.36
C PHE A 6 -3.47 -13.18 -5.34
N VAL A 7 -3.90 -13.24 -6.60
CA VAL A 7 -3.58 -12.21 -7.61
C VAL A 7 -4.16 -10.86 -7.19
N GLY A 8 -5.42 -10.80 -6.76
CA GLY A 8 -6.05 -9.56 -6.28
C GLY A 8 -5.33 -8.96 -5.07
N TRP A 9 -4.89 -9.79 -4.14
CA TRP A 9 -4.13 -9.36 -2.96
C TRP A 9 -2.74 -8.83 -3.34
N GLY A 10 -2.00 -9.54 -4.20
CA GLY A 10 -0.71 -9.09 -4.70
C GLY A 10 -0.81 -7.78 -5.49
N THR A 11 -1.84 -7.63 -6.33
CA THR A 11 -2.11 -6.37 -7.03
C THR A 11 -2.41 -5.24 -6.05
N LEU A 12 -3.21 -5.47 -5.01
CA LEU A 12 -3.49 -4.48 -3.98
C LEU A 12 -2.23 -4.02 -3.23
N MET A 13 -1.33 -4.95 -2.91
CA MET A 13 -0.05 -4.64 -2.27
C MET A 13 0.80 -3.71 -3.15
N LEU A 14 0.86 -3.94 -4.46
CA LEU A 14 1.55 -3.07 -5.41
C LEU A 14 0.92 -1.69 -5.53
N ILE A 15 -0.42 -1.62 -5.57
CA ILE A 15 -1.16 -0.35 -5.59
C ILE A 15 -0.86 0.46 -4.32
N ASN A 16 -0.94 -0.15 -3.14
CA ASN A 16 -0.64 0.53 -1.88
C ASN A 16 0.82 0.99 -1.78
N ALA A 17 1.76 0.23 -2.36
CA ALA A 17 3.16 0.65 -2.46
C ALA A 17 3.33 1.92 -3.30
N GLY A 18 2.67 1.99 -4.47
CA GLY A 18 2.67 3.19 -5.32
C GLY A 18 1.96 4.38 -4.66
N LEU A 19 0.82 4.13 -4.01
CA LEU A 19 0.08 5.16 -3.27
C LEU A 19 0.93 5.76 -2.15
N ALA A 20 1.74 4.95 -1.47
CA ALA A 20 2.63 5.39 -0.40
C ALA A 20 3.79 6.25 -0.93
N GLN A 21 4.39 5.86 -2.06
CA GLN A 21 5.44 6.66 -2.72
C GLN A 21 4.90 8.04 -3.13
N GLY A 22 3.69 8.11 -3.68
CA GLY A 22 3.03 9.39 -4.00
C GLY A 22 2.76 10.28 -2.78
N LYS A 23 2.87 9.74 -1.56
CA LYS A 23 2.72 10.44 -0.29
C LYS A 23 4.05 10.64 0.45
N ASN A 24 5.19 10.53 -0.24
CA ASN A 24 6.53 10.64 0.32
C ASN A 24 6.81 9.61 1.43
N ARG A 25 6.22 8.41 1.31
CA ARG A 25 6.45 7.28 2.24
C ARG A 25 7.13 6.14 1.50
N SER A 26 7.85 5.29 2.24
CA SER A 26 8.47 4.09 1.66
C SER A 26 7.41 3.15 1.08
N GLY A 27 7.41 2.99 -0.25
CA GLY A 27 6.51 2.05 -0.93
C GLY A 27 6.75 0.60 -0.53
N LEU A 28 8.01 0.21 -0.29
CA LEU A 28 8.34 -1.17 0.09
C LEU A 28 7.80 -1.52 1.49
N ASN A 29 7.84 -0.57 2.42
CA ASN A 29 7.24 -0.78 3.75
C ASN A 29 5.72 -0.97 3.61
N TRP A 30 5.06 -0.14 2.81
CA TRP A 30 3.61 -0.23 2.59
C TRP A 30 3.18 -1.46 1.78
N PHE A 31 4.05 -1.98 0.90
CA PHE A 31 3.87 -3.27 0.26
C PHE A 31 3.76 -4.40 1.30
N PHE A 32 4.73 -4.50 2.22
CA PHE A 32 4.72 -5.55 3.25
C PHE A 32 3.64 -5.34 4.31
N ILE A 33 3.32 -4.10 4.67
CA ILE A 33 2.17 -3.80 5.54
C ILE A 33 0.86 -4.31 4.90
N SER A 34 0.72 -4.16 3.58
CA SER A 34 -0.46 -4.62 2.85
C SER A 34 -0.57 -6.14 2.77
N LEU A 35 0.53 -6.89 2.94
CA LEU A 35 0.47 -8.35 3.05
C LEU A 35 -0.37 -8.77 4.26
N LEU A 36 -0.22 -8.06 5.38
CA LEU A 36 -0.90 -8.37 6.65
C LEU A 36 -2.27 -7.71 6.76
N LEU A 37 -2.38 -6.44 6.33
CA LEU A 37 -3.59 -5.63 6.53
C LEU A 37 -4.51 -5.60 5.31
N GLY A 38 -4.02 -5.96 4.12
CA GLY A 38 -4.79 -5.94 2.88
C GLY A 38 -5.47 -4.60 2.63
N PRO A 39 -6.81 -4.57 2.38
CA PRO A 39 -7.56 -3.34 2.14
C PRO A 39 -7.53 -2.34 3.30
N LEU A 40 -7.30 -2.78 4.55
CA LEU A 40 -7.17 -1.87 5.68
C LEU A 40 -5.94 -0.96 5.55
N ALA A 41 -4.86 -1.46 4.95
CA ALA A 41 -3.69 -0.62 4.65
C ALA A 41 -4.07 0.53 3.72
N THR A 42 -4.96 0.31 2.75
CA THR A 42 -5.43 1.36 1.84
C THR A 42 -6.21 2.43 2.59
N LEU A 43 -7.12 2.04 3.49
CA LEU A 43 -7.90 3.00 4.30
C LEU A 43 -6.98 3.87 5.16
N ILE A 44 -6.04 3.26 5.87
CA ILE A 44 -5.06 4.01 6.67
C ILE A 44 -4.28 4.95 5.76
N LEU A 45 -3.72 4.45 4.67
CA LEU A 45 -2.84 5.22 3.79
C LEU A 45 -3.52 6.42 3.12
N VAL A 46 -4.79 6.29 2.72
CA VAL A 46 -5.58 7.37 2.13
C VAL A 46 -5.86 8.47 3.15
N THR A 47 -6.10 8.12 4.42
CA THR A 47 -6.37 9.11 5.48
C THR A 47 -5.13 9.84 5.97
N LEU A 48 -3.94 9.27 5.78
CA LEU A 48 -2.69 9.92 6.18
C LEU A 48 -2.41 11.14 5.28
N GLU A 49 -1.81 12.18 5.83
CA GLU A 49 -1.28 13.29 5.03
C GLU A 49 0.01 12.89 4.29
N LYS A 50 0.33 13.60 3.21
CA LYS A 50 1.60 13.44 2.47
C LYS A 50 2.73 13.93 3.38
N LEU A 51 3.82 13.16 3.50
CA LEU A 51 5.00 13.62 4.23
C LEU A 51 5.68 14.78 3.46
N PRO A 52 6.38 15.69 4.17
CA PRO A 52 7.25 16.65 3.50
C PRO A 52 8.25 15.92 2.57
N GLU A 53 8.63 16.56 1.48
CA GLU A 53 9.74 16.07 0.66
C GLU A 53 11.03 16.18 1.49
N GLU A 54 11.85 15.13 1.47
CA GLU A 54 13.22 15.25 1.95
C GLU A 54 14.00 16.05 0.88
N GLU A 55 14.71 17.10 1.31
CA GLU A 55 15.55 17.94 0.44
C GLU A 55 16.74 17.19 -0.17
#